data_AF-A0A9E3R1B1-F1
#
_entry.id   AF-A0A9E3R1B1-F1
#
_cell.length_a   1.000
_cell.length_b   1.000
_cell.length_c   1.000
_cell.angle_alpha   90.00
_cell.angle_beta   90.00
_cell.angle_gamma   90.00
#
_symmetry.space_group_name_H-M   'P 1'
#
loop_
_entity.id
_entity.type
_entity.pdbx_description
1 polymer ?
#
loop_
_entity_poly.entity_id
_entity_poly.type
_entity_poly.pdbx_seq_one_letter_code
_entity_poly.pdbx_strand_id
1 'polypeptide(L)'
;MAMARGQAQVEAALTLPLVLFVILGMVQLFLMLQARHLAQYAAFWAAREGSVTQARCDDMSRVALKALLPTFATVRHPEDVDREATRRSQLDHYRYDPARDRGARGDIFWLRRERPLAAEVRDALEETFDQGGPPMRLEVTLIHWFPLRVPFASAVFAQAFRTSLALGARSERDLLAPDRALEAGQVARLQLDGQVREAFEARLSAGELVFPITVSSSMRLMTPPRPRSFLRQHCLPVP
;
A
#
# COMPACT_ATOMS: atom_id res chain seq x y z
N MET A 1 12.44 49.51 -24.54
CA MET A 1 12.64 48.43 -23.54
C MET A 1 11.38 47.97 -22.79
N ALA A 2 10.18 48.53 -23.04
CA ALA A 2 8.95 48.12 -22.33
C ALA A 2 8.31 46.81 -22.87
N MET A 3 8.39 46.54 -24.19
CA MET A 3 7.78 45.35 -24.79
C MET A 3 8.40 44.02 -24.33
N ALA A 4 9.72 43.97 -24.11
CA ALA A 4 10.40 42.77 -23.63
C ALA A 4 9.98 42.35 -22.20
N ARG A 5 9.58 43.30 -21.36
CA ARG A 5 9.11 43.02 -19.99
C ARG A 5 7.70 42.41 -19.97
N GLY A 6 6.82 42.82 -20.90
CA GLY A 6 5.46 42.27 -21.01
C GLY A 6 5.45 40.84 -21.55
N GLN A 7 6.28 40.54 -22.54
CA GLN A 7 6.41 39.18 -23.07
C GLN A 7 7.00 38.20 -22.05
N ALA A 8 8.06 38.61 -21.34
CA ALA A 8 8.66 37.79 -20.28
C ALA A 8 7.68 37.49 -19.14
N GLN A 9 6.76 38.41 -18.82
CA GLN A 9 5.71 38.18 -17.82
C GLN A 9 4.69 37.14 -18.29
N VAL A 10 4.29 37.16 -19.58
CA VAL A 10 3.35 36.18 -20.13
C VAL A 10 3.99 34.79 -20.22
N GLU A 11 5.25 34.72 -20.67
CA GLU A 11 6.00 33.46 -20.71
C GLU A 11 6.20 32.89 -19.30
N ALA A 12 6.50 33.72 -18.30
CA ALA A 12 6.59 33.30 -16.91
C ALA A 12 5.23 32.83 -16.36
N ALA A 13 4.13 33.52 -16.69
CA ALA A 13 2.79 33.15 -16.23
C ALA A 13 2.34 31.78 -16.76
N LEU A 14 2.80 31.37 -17.94
CA LEU A 14 2.51 30.06 -18.52
C LEU A 14 3.48 28.97 -18.07
N THR A 15 4.77 29.28 -17.98
CA THR A 15 5.81 28.28 -17.65
C THR A 15 5.88 27.97 -16.16
N LEU A 16 5.65 28.93 -15.26
CA LEU A 16 5.75 28.72 -13.82
C LEU A 16 4.77 27.66 -13.29
N PRO A 17 3.47 27.67 -13.64
CA PRO A 17 2.55 26.61 -13.23
C PRO A 17 2.93 25.23 -13.76
N LEU A 18 3.44 25.16 -15.00
CA LEU A 18 3.87 23.91 -15.61
C LEU A 18 5.08 23.33 -14.88
N VAL A 19 6.10 24.14 -14.61
CA VAL A 19 7.29 23.72 -13.87
C VAL A 19 6.91 23.28 -12.46
N LEU A 20 6.04 24.03 -11.77
CA LEU A 20 5.54 23.66 -10.45
C LEU A 20 4.81 22.31 -10.47
N PHE A 21 3.97 22.07 -11.48
CA PHE A 21 3.29 20.79 -11.65
C PHE A 21 4.27 19.63 -11.83
N VAL A 22 5.28 19.79 -12.68
CA VAL A 22 6.30 18.75 -12.91
C VAL A 22 7.07 18.45 -11.63
N ILE A 23 7.52 19.48 -10.90
CA ILE A 23 8.26 19.31 -9.64
C ILE A 23 7.40 18.59 -8.60
N LEU A 24 6.16 19.04 -8.40
CA LEU A 24 5.23 18.41 -7.44
C LEU A 24 4.87 16.98 -7.83
N GLY A 25 4.71 16.70 -9.13
CA GLY A 25 4.52 15.37 -9.67
C GLY A 25 5.71 14.45 -9.40
N MET A 26 6.94 14.93 -9.64
CA MET A 26 8.16 14.19 -9.35
C MET A 26 8.30 13.89 -7.84
N VAL A 27 8.02 14.86 -6.97
CA VAL A 27 8.02 14.65 -5.51
C VAL A 27 7.01 13.56 -5.12
N GLN A 28 5.80 13.61 -5.68
CA GLN A 28 4.77 12.60 -5.39
C GLN A 28 5.19 11.20 -5.88
N LEU A 29 5.78 11.08 -7.06
CA LEU A 29 6.31 9.81 -7.58
C LEU A 29 7.46 9.28 -6.72
N PHE A 30 8.37 10.15 -6.28
CA PHE A 30 9.45 9.78 -5.37
C PHE A 30 8.91 9.24 -4.04
N LEU A 31 7.89 9.88 -3.47
CA LEU A 31 7.22 9.41 -2.25
C LEU A 31 6.54 8.04 -2.45
N MET A 32 5.92 7.80 -3.60
CA MET A 32 5.34 6.50 -3.93
C MET A 32 6.41 5.41 -4.07
N LEU A 33 7.55 5.72 -4.69
CA LEU A 33 8.68 4.80 -4.79
C LEU A 33 9.24 4.46 -3.40
N GLN A 34 9.43 5.47 -2.54
CA GLN A 34 9.86 5.26 -1.16
C GLN A 34 8.85 4.40 -0.38
N ALA A 35 7.55 4.65 -0.55
CA ALA A 35 6.50 3.85 0.07
C ALA A 35 6.52 2.39 -0.41
N ARG A 36 6.83 2.15 -1.69
CA ARG A 36 7.01 0.79 -2.23
C ARG A 36 8.20 0.07 -1.58
N HIS A 37 9.33 0.74 -1.41
CA HIS A 37 10.48 0.16 -0.71
C HIS A 37 10.15 -0.20 0.75
N LEU A 38 9.44 0.68 1.46
CA LEU A 38 8.99 0.41 2.83
C LEU A 38 7.97 -0.72 2.89
N ALA A 39 7.06 -0.83 1.90
CA ALA A 39 6.14 -1.95 1.81
C ALA A 39 6.88 -3.28 1.57
N GLN A 40 7.88 -3.32 0.69
CA GLN A 40 8.72 -4.52 0.48
C GLN A 40 9.44 -4.93 1.77
N TYR A 41 9.99 -3.95 2.49
CA TYR A 41 10.63 -4.17 3.78
C TYR A 41 9.63 -4.70 4.82
N ALA A 42 8.43 -4.14 4.87
CA ALA A 42 7.35 -4.60 5.75
C ALA A 42 6.92 -6.04 5.43
N ALA A 43 6.76 -6.40 4.15
CA ALA A 43 6.42 -7.75 3.74
C ALA A 43 7.52 -8.77 4.10
N PHE A 44 8.79 -8.39 3.90
CA PHE A 44 9.93 -9.21 4.31
C PHE A 44 9.94 -9.45 5.82
N TRP A 45 9.76 -8.41 6.62
CA TRP A 45 9.72 -8.55 8.07
C TRP A 45 8.50 -9.32 8.57
N ALA A 46 7.34 -9.16 7.94
CA ALA A 46 6.17 -9.97 8.24
C ALA A 46 6.43 -11.46 7.97
N ALA A 47 7.04 -11.79 6.82
CA ALA A 47 7.42 -13.17 6.49
C ALA A 47 8.46 -13.72 7.49
N ARG A 48 9.46 -12.90 7.86
CA ARG A 48 10.49 -13.27 8.83
C ARG A 48 9.90 -13.56 10.20
N GLU A 49 9.11 -12.65 10.74
CA GLU A 49 8.47 -12.82 12.04
C GLU A 49 7.54 -14.04 12.00
N GLY A 50 6.74 -14.18 10.95
CA GLY A 50 5.84 -15.32 10.77
C GLY A 50 6.57 -16.66 10.69
N SER A 51 7.81 -16.69 10.17
CA SER A 51 8.58 -17.93 10.08
C SER A 51 8.99 -18.51 11.44
N VAL A 52 9.18 -17.65 12.45
CA VAL A 52 9.61 -18.03 13.80
C VAL A 52 8.48 -18.00 14.84
N THR A 53 7.37 -17.32 14.53
CA THR A 53 6.22 -17.18 15.43
C THR A 53 5.05 -18.09 15.04
N GLN A 54 5.29 -19.20 14.34
CA GLN A 54 4.24 -20.14 13.93
C GLN A 54 3.16 -19.47 13.05
N ALA A 55 3.58 -18.52 12.22
CA ALA A 55 2.76 -17.68 11.35
C ALA A 55 1.62 -16.93 12.09
N ARG A 56 1.83 -16.49 13.33
CA ARG A 56 0.82 -15.72 14.07
C ARG A 56 0.58 -14.34 13.44
N CYS A 57 -0.67 -14.08 13.07
CA CYS A 57 -1.06 -12.84 12.39
C CYS A 57 -0.76 -11.57 13.19
N ASP A 58 -0.97 -11.57 14.51
CA ASP A 58 -0.74 -10.38 15.33
C ASP A 58 0.73 -9.95 15.33
N ASP A 59 1.64 -10.93 15.40
CA ASP A 59 3.09 -10.70 15.41
C ASP A 59 3.54 -10.18 14.03
N MET A 60 3.09 -10.84 12.96
CA MET A 60 3.39 -10.44 11.58
C MET A 60 2.87 -9.03 11.25
N SER A 61 1.60 -8.76 11.54
CA SER A 61 0.96 -7.46 11.29
C SER A 61 1.58 -6.34 12.12
N ARG A 62 2.00 -6.61 13.36
CA ARG A 62 2.67 -5.61 14.21
C ARG A 62 4.03 -5.20 13.63
N VAL A 63 4.85 -6.14 13.18
CA VAL A 63 6.15 -5.81 12.58
C VAL A 63 5.97 -5.12 11.22
N ALA A 64 5.00 -5.55 10.41
CA ALA A 64 4.64 -4.87 9.16
C ALA A 64 4.24 -3.41 9.41
N LEU A 65 3.39 -3.16 10.42
CA LEU A 65 2.96 -1.82 10.80
C LEU A 65 4.15 -0.94 11.21
N LYS A 66 5.08 -1.46 12.02
CA LYS A 66 6.29 -0.72 12.44
C LYS A 66 7.12 -0.26 11.23
N ALA A 67 7.29 -1.13 10.23
CA ALA A 67 8.01 -0.80 9.01
C ALA A 67 7.28 0.25 8.14
N LEU A 68 5.96 0.23 8.12
CA LEU A 68 5.14 1.17 7.34
C LEU A 68 4.90 2.51 8.05
N LEU A 69 5.09 2.60 9.36
CA LEU A 69 4.73 3.75 10.17
C LEU A 69 5.26 5.11 9.63
N PRO A 70 6.51 5.20 9.12
CA PRO A 70 7.03 6.44 8.53
C PRO A 70 6.30 6.91 7.27
N THR A 71 5.50 6.06 6.61
CA THR A 71 4.76 6.43 5.39
C THR A 71 3.52 7.27 5.66
N PHE A 72 3.03 7.34 6.90
CA PHE A 72 1.83 8.10 7.25
C PHE A 72 1.92 8.86 8.57
N ALA A 73 2.63 8.33 9.58
CA ALA A 73 2.78 8.98 10.87
C ALA A 73 4.10 9.75 10.97
N THR A 74 4.07 10.87 11.71
CA THR A 74 5.29 11.61 12.02
C THR A 74 5.93 10.99 13.25
N VAL A 75 7.10 10.39 13.08
CA VAL A 75 7.87 9.79 14.17
C VAL A 75 9.19 10.51 14.29
N ARG A 76 9.50 11.03 15.48
CA ARG A 76 10.71 11.84 15.71
C ARG A 76 11.81 11.03 16.38
N HIS A 77 11.43 10.09 17.24
CA HIS A 77 12.37 9.22 17.95
C HIS A 77 12.05 7.74 17.69
N PRO A 78 13.05 6.84 17.68
CA PRO A 78 12.81 5.40 17.49
C PRO A 78 11.80 4.82 18.49
N GLU A 79 11.81 5.30 19.73
CA GLU A 79 10.89 4.85 20.79
C GLU A 79 9.42 5.18 20.49
N ASP A 80 9.18 6.25 19.73
CA ASP A 80 7.83 6.64 19.31
C ASP A 80 7.25 5.64 18.29
N VAL A 81 8.11 4.96 17.50
CA VAL A 81 7.66 3.93 16.53
C VAL A 81 6.96 2.79 17.26
N ASP A 82 7.61 2.27 18.30
CA ASP A 82 7.12 1.11 19.04
C ASP A 82 5.84 1.45 19.82
N ARG A 83 5.80 2.64 20.42
CA ARG A 83 4.60 3.13 21.12
C ARG A 83 3.42 3.29 20.17
N GLU A 84 3.63 3.92 19.01
CA GLU A 84 2.56 4.17 18.04
C GLU A 84 2.10 2.87 17.37
N ALA A 85 3.02 1.96 17.04
CA ALA A 85 2.67 0.66 16.51
C ALA A 85 1.86 -0.18 17.51
N THR A 86 2.25 -0.16 18.80
CA THR A 86 1.52 -0.86 19.86
C THR A 86 0.11 -0.30 20.00
N ARG A 87 -0.01 1.04 20.12
CA ARG A 87 -1.30 1.76 20.20
C ARG A 87 -2.24 1.34 19.08
N ARG A 88 -1.77 1.40 17.83
CA ARG A 88 -2.59 1.09 16.64
C ARG A 88 -2.92 -0.39 16.49
N SER A 89 -2.04 -1.28 16.93
CA SER A 89 -2.33 -2.72 16.92
C SER A 89 -3.43 -3.10 17.92
N GLN A 90 -3.51 -2.40 19.06
CA GLN A 90 -4.43 -2.71 20.15
C GLN A 90 -5.76 -1.96 20.07
N LEU A 91 -5.74 -0.70 19.64
CA LEU A 91 -6.91 0.18 19.69
C LEU A 91 -7.55 0.40 18.32
N ASP A 92 -6.72 0.63 17.31
CA ASP A 92 -7.19 1.08 15.99
C ASP A 92 -7.26 -0.07 14.98
N HIS A 93 -6.96 -1.31 15.39
CA HIS A 93 -6.97 -2.51 14.55
C HIS A 93 -6.32 -2.30 13.17
N TYR A 94 -5.15 -1.65 13.14
CA TYR A 94 -4.40 -1.34 11.91
C TYR A 94 -5.10 -0.38 10.93
N ARG A 95 -5.94 0.53 11.45
CA ARG A 95 -6.63 1.57 10.67
C ARG A 95 -5.95 2.95 10.78
N TYR A 96 -6.22 3.79 9.78
CA TYR A 96 -5.89 5.20 9.79
C TYR A 96 -6.76 5.97 10.79
N ASP A 97 -6.14 6.91 11.50
CA ASP A 97 -6.80 7.91 12.34
C ASP A 97 -6.94 9.20 11.52
N PRO A 98 -8.17 9.61 11.13
CA PRO A 98 -8.35 10.80 10.28
C PRO A 98 -7.82 12.09 10.91
N ALA A 99 -7.78 12.19 12.25
CA ALA A 99 -7.28 13.37 12.94
C ALA A 99 -5.75 13.48 12.88
N ARG A 100 -5.04 12.36 12.75
CA ARG A 100 -3.58 12.30 12.78
C ARG A 100 -2.94 11.97 11.43
N ASP A 101 -3.66 11.25 10.58
CA ASP A 101 -3.19 10.71 9.30
C ASP A 101 -3.74 11.51 8.11
N ARG A 102 -3.85 12.83 8.28
CA ARG A 102 -4.20 13.79 7.22
C ARG A 102 -5.53 13.47 6.51
N GLY A 103 -6.51 12.99 7.27
CA GLY A 103 -7.85 12.67 6.76
C GLY A 103 -7.98 11.32 6.05
N ALA A 104 -6.90 10.53 5.93
CA ALA A 104 -7.00 9.14 5.47
C ALA A 104 -7.85 8.32 6.45
N ARG A 105 -8.65 7.40 5.93
CA ARG A 105 -9.46 6.48 6.74
C ARG A 105 -9.30 5.05 6.22
N GLY A 106 -9.93 4.12 6.93
CA GLY A 106 -9.88 2.69 6.61
C GLY A 106 -8.55 2.04 6.99
N ASP A 107 -8.26 0.90 6.39
CA ASP A 107 -7.11 0.08 6.76
C ASP A 107 -5.80 0.62 6.17
N ILE A 108 -4.71 0.54 6.94
CA ILE A 108 -3.36 0.95 6.52
C ILE A 108 -2.76 -0.03 5.52
N PHE A 109 -2.93 -1.32 5.81
CA PHE A 109 -2.46 -2.40 4.96
C PHE A 109 -3.32 -3.64 5.17
N TRP A 110 -3.24 -4.51 4.19
CA TRP A 110 -3.81 -5.85 4.18
C TRP A 110 -2.67 -6.85 4.08
N LEU A 111 -2.72 -7.90 4.89
CA LEU A 111 -1.69 -8.93 4.93
C LEU A 111 -2.33 -10.30 4.63
N ARG A 112 -2.14 -10.76 3.41
CA ARG A 112 -2.61 -12.04 2.93
C ARG A 112 -1.51 -13.08 3.07
N ARG A 113 -1.81 -14.19 3.75
CA ARG A 113 -0.99 -15.40 3.66
C ARG A 113 -1.50 -16.22 2.49
N GLU A 114 -0.69 -16.34 1.45
CA GLU A 114 -0.98 -17.16 0.28
C GLU A 114 -0.61 -18.62 0.55
N ARG A 115 0.49 -18.85 1.28
CA ARG A 115 0.93 -20.16 1.77
C ARG A 115 1.52 -20.06 3.18
N PRO A 116 1.40 -21.10 4.01
CA PRO A 116 0.61 -22.31 3.80
C PRO A 116 -0.90 -22.03 3.85
N LEU A 117 -1.71 -22.91 3.27
CA LEU A 117 -3.18 -22.85 3.37
C LEU A 117 -3.63 -23.43 4.71
N ALA A 118 -4.74 -22.94 5.27
CA ALA A 118 -5.30 -23.44 6.52
C ALA A 118 -5.57 -24.95 6.48
N ALA A 119 -5.98 -25.48 5.31
CA ALA A 119 -6.19 -26.91 5.10
C ALA A 119 -4.90 -27.76 5.11
N GLU A 120 -3.75 -27.12 4.90
CA GLU A 120 -2.42 -27.76 4.89
C GLU A 120 -1.81 -27.79 6.29
N VAL A 121 -2.33 -26.99 7.22
CA VAL A 121 -1.85 -26.90 8.60
C VAL A 121 -2.63 -27.90 9.46
N ARG A 122 -1.99 -29.02 9.81
CA ARG A 122 -2.54 -30.08 10.68
C ARG A 122 -1.73 -30.17 11.96
N ASP A 123 -2.33 -30.59 13.07
CA ASP A 123 -1.63 -30.74 14.36
C ASP A 123 -0.43 -31.70 14.25
N ALA A 124 -0.55 -32.76 13.44
CA ALA A 124 0.53 -33.72 13.18
C ALA A 124 1.77 -33.12 12.46
N LEU A 125 1.70 -31.90 11.94
CA LEU A 125 2.88 -31.23 11.41
C LEU A 125 3.86 -30.82 12.50
N GLU A 126 3.40 -30.56 13.74
CA GLU A 126 4.33 -30.22 14.83
C GLU A 126 5.31 -31.37 15.12
N GLU A 127 4.83 -32.61 15.07
CA GLU A 127 5.64 -33.79 15.37
C GLU A 127 6.62 -34.14 14.24
N THR A 128 6.26 -33.85 12.99
CA THR A 128 7.04 -34.21 11.80
C THR A 128 7.94 -33.09 11.27
N PHE A 129 7.80 -31.87 11.77
CA PHE A 129 8.53 -30.68 11.29
C PHE A 129 10.04 -30.83 11.40
N ASP A 130 10.53 -31.33 12.54
CA ASP A 130 11.96 -31.53 12.79
C ASP A 130 12.50 -32.85 12.20
N GLN A 131 11.62 -33.71 11.69
CA GLN A 131 11.97 -35.06 11.19
C GLN A 131 12.41 -35.06 9.72
N GLY A 132 12.70 -33.89 9.13
CA GLY A 132 13.23 -33.80 7.76
C GLY A 132 12.17 -33.86 6.66
N GLY A 133 10.92 -33.52 6.97
CA GLY A 133 9.86 -33.33 5.97
C GLY A 133 10.18 -32.22 4.94
N PRO A 134 9.40 -32.12 3.84
CA PRO A 134 9.61 -31.09 2.83
C PRO A 134 9.53 -29.68 3.45
N PRO A 135 10.46 -28.77 3.10
CA PRO A 135 10.53 -27.47 3.72
C PRO A 135 9.29 -26.63 3.41
N MET A 136 8.51 -26.30 4.43
CA MET A 136 7.34 -25.45 4.28
C MET A 136 7.74 -23.98 4.13
N ARG A 137 7.08 -23.26 3.23
CA ARG A 137 7.32 -21.83 2.97
C ARG A 137 6.08 -21.02 3.36
N LEU A 138 6.33 -19.90 4.01
CA LEU A 138 5.37 -18.85 4.28
C LEU A 138 5.47 -17.84 3.15
N GLU A 139 4.39 -17.71 2.39
CA GLU A 139 4.26 -16.71 1.32
C GLU A 139 3.22 -15.69 1.74
N VAL A 140 3.66 -14.43 1.79
CA VAL A 140 2.83 -13.30 2.23
C VAL A 140 2.74 -12.28 1.11
N THR A 141 1.53 -11.78 0.90
CA THR A 141 1.25 -10.63 0.05
C THR A 141 0.76 -9.51 0.94
N LEU A 142 1.48 -8.39 0.92
CA LEU A 142 1.12 -7.17 1.62
C LEU A 142 0.60 -6.15 0.60
N ILE A 143 -0.58 -5.62 0.87
CA ILE A 143 -1.19 -4.53 0.10
C ILE A 143 -1.23 -3.32 1.01
N HIS A 144 -0.39 -2.33 0.75
CA HIS A 144 -0.35 -1.09 1.51
C HIS A 144 -1.21 -0.02 0.84
N TRP A 145 -2.13 0.59 1.59
CA TRP A 145 -3.00 1.66 1.14
C TRP A 145 -2.33 3.03 1.34
N PHE A 146 -1.40 3.39 0.46
CA PHE A 146 -0.56 4.57 0.65
C PHE A 146 -1.34 5.88 0.43
N PRO A 147 -1.43 6.79 1.41
CA PRO A 147 -2.09 8.08 1.24
C PRO A 147 -1.23 9.02 0.39
N LEU A 148 -1.80 9.53 -0.70
CA LEU A 148 -1.14 10.51 -1.54
C LEU A 148 -1.03 11.85 -0.77
N ARG A 149 0.13 12.51 -0.87
CA ARG A 149 0.46 13.65 0.02
C ARG A 149 0.35 15.01 -0.66
N VAL A 150 0.49 15.06 -1.98
CA VAL A 150 0.48 16.31 -2.75
C VAL A 150 -0.91 16.49 -3.37
N PRO A 151 -1.79 17.35 -2.82
CA PRO A 151 -3.23 17.34 -3.13
C PRO A 151 -3.54 17.54 -4.62
N PHE A 152 -2.90 18.51 -5.29
CA PHE A 152 -3.11 18.77 -6.72
C PHE A 152 -2.66 17.59 -7.60
N ALA A 153 -1.47 17.05 -7.34
CA ALA A 153 -0.96 15.89 -8.06
C ALA A 153 -1.80 14.63 -7.78
N SER A 154 -2.34 14.50 -6.57
CA SER A 154 -3.13 13.34 -6.15
C SER A 154 -4.41 13.18 -6.95
N ALA A 155 -5.12 14.29 -7.24
CA ALA A 155 -6.31 14.25 -8.08
C ALA A 155 -5.98 13.78 -9.52
N VAL A 156 -4.88 14.29 -10.09
CA VAL A 156 -4.42 13.89 -11.42
C VAL A 156 -4.01 12.42 -11.45
N PHE A 157 -3.23 11.96 -10.47
CA PHE A 157 -2.81 10.56 -10.37
C PHE A 157 -3.97 9.60 -10.11
N ALA A 158 -4.92 9.96 -9.23
CA ALA A 158 -6.10 9.16 -8.96
C ALA A 158 -6.96 9.00 -10.23
N GLN A 159 -7.13 10.07 -11.01
CA GLN A 159 -7.85 10.03 -12.26
C GLN A 159 -7.09 9.21 -13.33
N ALA A 160 -5.79 9.42 -13.50
CA ALA A 160 -4.95 8.65 -14.42
C ALA A 160 -4.92 7.14 -14.07
N PHE A 161 -5.05 6.80 -12.79
CA PHE A 161 -5.11 5.42 -12.35
C PHE A 161 -6.48 4.78 -12.54
N ARG A 162 -7.56 5.55 -12.28
CA ARG A 162 -8.92 5.12 -12.60
C ARG A 162 -9.07 4.77 -14.08
N THR A 163 -8.48 5.58 -14.97
CA THR A 163 -8.49 5.32 -16.42
C THR A 163 -7.63 4.10 -16.80
N SER A 164 -6.44 3.94 -16.21
CA SER A 164 -5.57 2.78 -16.52
C SER A 164 -6.11 1.44 -16.00
N LEU A 165 -6.92 1.46 -14.93
CA LEU A 165 -7.62 0.30 -14.38
C LEU A 165 -8.99 0.00 -15.02
N ALA A 166 -9.44 0.84 -15.96
CA ALA A 166 -10.77 0.74 -16.59
C ALA A 166 -11.96 0.76 -15.61
N LEU A 167 -11.85 1.49 -14.49
CA LEU A 167 -12.89 1.59 -13.46
C LEU A 167 -13.91 2.68 -13.81
N GLY A 168 -15.06 2.29 -14.39
CA GLY A 168 -16.38 2.94 -14.35
C GLY A 168 -16.54 4.42 -14.79
N ALA A 169 -17.58 4.66 -15.61
CA ALA A 169 -18.22 5.92 -16.05
C ALA A 169 -17.43 7.25 -16.00
N ARG A 170 -17.13 7.71 -17.21
CA ARG A 170 -16.62 9.01 -17.66
C ARG A 170 -17.39 10.17 -16.99
N SER A 171 -16.73 10.97 -16.15
CA SER A 171 -17.28 12.22 -15.61
C SER A 171 -17.00 13.36 -16.59
N GLU A 172 -18.03 14.14 -16.93
CA GLU A 172 -17.98 15.28 -17.88
C GLU A 172 -17.09 16.46 -17.42
N ARG A 173 -16.42 16.36 -16.27
CA ARG A 173 -15.42 17.34 -15.82
C ARG A 173 -14.02 16.85 -16.15
N ASP A 174 -13.71 16.97 -17.43
CA ASP A 174 -12.40 16.77 -18.03
C ASP A 174 -11.35 17.75 -17.48
N LEU A 175 -10.17 17.26 -17.10
CA LEU A 175 -9.05 18.07 -16.59
C LEU A 175 -7.76 17.87 -17.40
N LEU A 176 -7.92 17.49 -18.68
CA LEU A 176 -6.96 17.40 -19.80
C LEU A 176 -6.91 15.97 -20.38
N ALA A 177 -7.89 15.67 -21.24
CA ALA A 177 -8.11 14.43 -21.98
C ALA A 177 -6.85 13.59 -22.30
N PRO A 178 -6.61 12.48 -21.59
CA PRO A 178 -5.59 11.50 -21.92
C PRO A 178 -6.00 10.57 -23.09
N ASP A 179 -7.14 10.84 -23.73
CA ASP A 179 -7.77 9.96 -24.71
C ASP A 179 -6.89 9.65 -25.93
N ARG A 180 -5.92 10.51 -26.27
CA ARG A 180 -5.00 10.27 -27.40
C ARG A 180 -3.73 9.49 -27.04
N ALA A 181 -3.37 9.39 -25.76
CA ALA A 181 -2.17 8.64 -25.35
C ALA A 181 -2.44 7.12 -25.24
N LEU A 182 -3.69 6.74 -24.99
CA LEU A 182 -4.10 5.34 -24.79
C LEU A 182 -4.50 4.61 -26.08
N GLU A 183 -4.75 5.32 -27.19
CA GLU A 183 -4.95 4.69 -28.51
C GLU A 183 -3.66 4.10 -29.08
N ALA A 184 -2.49 4.48 -28.54
CA ALA A 184 -1.21 3.84 -28.83
C ALA A 184 -1.00 2.56 -27.99
N GLY A 185 -1.95 1.63 -28.03
CA GLY A 185 -1.80 0.16 -27.88
C GLY A 185 -0.86 -0.49 -26.85
N GLN A 186 -0.29 0.21 -25.86
CA GLN A 186 0.84 -0.32 -25.06
C GLN A 186 0.76 -0.07 -23.55
N VAL A 187 -0.28 0.59 -23.03
CA VAL A 187 -0.44 0.67 -21.57
C VAL A 187 -1.08 -0.64 -21.10
N ALA A 188 -0.25 -1.54 -20.57
CA ALA A 188 -0.72 -2.74 -19.91
C ALA A 188 -1.81 -2.37 -18.90
N ARG A 189 -3.03 -2.89 -19.09
CA ARG A 189 -4.11 -2.74 -18.10
C ARG A 189 -3.59 -3.33 -16.80
N LEU A 190 -3.45 -2.52 -15.76
CA LEU A 190 -3.12 -3.04 -14.44
C LEU A 190 -4.30 -3.92 -14.02
N GLN A 191 -4.08 -5.23 -13.90
CA GLN A 191 -5.07 -6.12 -13.31
C GLN A 191 -4.84 -6.12 -11.80
N LEU A 192 -5.74 -5.44 -11.08
CA LEU A 192 -5.85 -5.59 -9.64
C LEU A 192 -6.74 -6.80 -9.32
N ASP A 193 -6.43 -7.45 -8.21
CA ASP A 193 -7.32 -8.45 -7.62
C ASP A 193 -8.70 -7.84 -7.34
N GLY A 194 -9.77 -8.64 -7.48
CA GLY A 194 -11.15 -8.16 -7.43
C GLY A 194 -11.47 -7.41 -6.13
N GLN A 195 -11.03 -7.94 -5.00
CA GLN A 195 -11.21 -7.32 -3.68
C GLN A 195 -10.44 -6.01 -3.51
N VAL A 196 -9.20 -5.96 -4.02
CA VAL A 196 -8.38 -4.74 -3.97
C VAL A 196 -8.98 -3.66 -4.86
N ARG A 197 -9.48 -4.05 -6.03
CA ARG A 197 -10.18 -3.14 -6.94
C ARG A 197 -11.43 -2.55 -6.31
N GLU A 198 -12.29 -3.38 -5.72
CA GLU A 198 -13.53 -2.95 -5.06
C GLU A 198 -13.24 -2.01 -3.88
N ALA A 199 -12.27 -2.35 -3.03
CA ALA A 199 -11.88 -1.47 -1.94
C ALA A 199 -11.25 -0.15 -2.41
N PHE A 200 -10.49 -0.18 -3.51
CA PHE A 200 -9.96 1.03 -4.12
C PHE A 200 -11.08 1.94 -4.65
N GLU A 201 -12.06 1.38 -5.37
CA GLU A 201 -13.23 2.11 -5.85
C GLU A 201 -14.05 2.70 -4.70
N ALA A 202 -14.31 1.90 -3.65
CA ALA A 202 -15.03 2.34 -2.47
C ALA A 202 -14.34 3.54 -1.80
N ARG A 203 -13.02 3.46 -1.58
CA ARG A 203 -12.23 4.56 -0.99
C ARG A 203 -12.18 5.80 -1.88
N LEU A 204 -11.99 5.61 -3.19
CA LEU A 204 -12.01 6.72 -4.14
C LEU A 204 -13.36 7.42 -4.16
N SER A 205 -14.46 6.66 -4.11
CA SER A 205 -15.83 7.21 -4.04
C SER A 205 -16.11 7.99 -2.75
N ALA A 206 -15.44 7.60 -1.65
CA ALA A 206 -15.48 8.31 -0.37
C ALA A 206 -14.58 9.56 -0.33
N GLY A 207 -13.85 9.86 -1.43
CA GLY A 207 -12.92 10.99 -1.52
C GLY A 207 -11.55 10.73 -0.89
N GLU A 208 -11.22 9.47 -0.58
CA GLU A 208 -9.92 9.10 -0.02
C GLU A 208 -8.90 8.89 -1.14
N LEU A 209 -7.88 9.76 -1.18
CA LEU A 209 -6.80 9.70 -2.16
C LEU A 209 -5.70 8.73 -1.69
N VAL A 210 -6.00 7.44 -1.71
CA VAL A 210 -5.05 6.36 -1.38
C VAL A 210 -4.70 5.53 -2.62
N PHE A 211 -3.48 5.00 -2.66
CA PHE A 211 -2.99 4.16 -3.75
C PHE A 211 -2.58 2.77 -3.24
N PRO A 212 -3.07 1.67 -3.85
CA PRO A 212 -2.71 0.32 -3.43
C PRO A 212 -1.31 -0.07 -3.93
N ILE A 213 -0.39 -0.31 -3.01
CA ILE A 213 0.94 -0.85 -3.31
C ILE A 213 0.96 -2.33 -2.92
N THR A 214 1.00 -3.21 -3.93
CA THR A 214 1.07 -4.66 -3.71
C THR A 214 2.51 -5.14 -3.81
N VAL A 215 2.94 -5.91 -2.81
CA VAL A 215 4.26 -6.53 -2.71
C VAL A 215 4.12 -7.92 -2.09
N SER A 216 4.98 -8.84 -2.47
CA SER A 216 5.01 -10.19 -1.90
C SER A 216 6.40 -10.52 -1.35
N SER A 217 6.42 -11.40 -0.36
CA SER A 217 7.64 -11.97 0.20
C SER A 217 7.42 -13.44 0.55
N SER A 218 8.48 -14.23 0.49
CA SER A 218 8.42 -15.64 0.87
C SER A 218 9.61 -16.00 1.74
N MET A 219 9.37 -16.80 2.77
CA MET A 219 10.42 -17.27 3.66
C MET A 219 10.15 -18.71 4.10
N ARG A 220 11.21 -19.49 4.32
CA ARG A 220 11.07 -20.84 4.89
C ARG A 220 10.59 -20.73 6.33
N LEU A 221 9.61 -21.55 6.71
CA LEU A 221 9.19 -21.66 8.11
C LEU A 221 10.32 -22.28 8.93
N MET A 222 10.62 -21.67 10.08
CA MET A 222 11.57 -22.17 11.09
C MET A 222 10.85 -22.79 12.28
N THR A 223 9.54 -22.61 12.34
CA THR A 223 8.65 -23.20 13.34
C THR A 223 7.43 -23.79 12.65
N PRO A 224 6.87 -24.90 13.17
CA PRO A 224 5.66 -25.46 12.60
C PRO A 224 4.50 -24.47 12.73
N PRO A 225 3.70 -24.29 11.66
CA PRO A 225 2.49 -23.49 11.75
C PRO A 225 1.47 -24.22 12.63
N ARG A 226 0.80 -23.48 13.53
CA ARG A 226 -0.24 -24.05 14.40
C ARG A 226 -1.64 -23.81 13.84
N PRO A 227 -2.58 -24.76 13.88
CA PRO A 227 -3.96 -24.53 13.44
C PRO A 227 -4.62 -23.30 14.10
N ARG A 228 -4.30 -23.02 15.37
CA ARG A 228 -4.77 -21.81 16.08
C ARG A 228 -4.34 -20.50 15.42
N SER A 229 -3.22 -20.48 14.69
CA SER A 229 -2.75 -19.32 13.93
C SER A 229 -3.47 -19.19 12.58
N PHE A 230 -4.23 -20.21 12.15
CA PHE A 230 -4.91 -20.32 10.86
C PHE A 230 -6.44 -20.40 11.00
N LEU A 231 -7.00 -19.89 12.11
CA LEU A 231 -8.46 -19.71 12.27
C LEU A 231 -9.07 -18.91 11.11
N ARG A 232 -8.28 -18.03 10.50
CA ARG A 232 -8.56 -17.36 9.21
C ARG A 232 -7.35 -17.52 8.32
N GLN A 233 -7.55 -17.65 7.00
CA GLN A 233 -6.42 -17.75 6.07
C GLN A 233 -5.57 -16.46 6.10
N HIS A 234 -6.21 -15.30 6.00
CA HIS A 234 -5.54 -14.01 5.95
C HIS A 234 -5.59 -13.30 7.31
N CYS A 235 -4.65 -12.37 7.49
CA CYS A 235 -4.59 -11.59 8.72
C CYS A 235 -5.56 -10.42 8.61
N LEU A 236 -6.26 -10.12 9.70
CA LEU A 236 -7.06 -8.90 9.81
C LEU A 236 -6.17 -7.68 9.51
N PRO A 237 -6.68 -6.64 8.81
CA PRO A 237 -8.10 -6.36 8.53
C PRO A 237 -8.59 -6.77 7.12
N VAL A 238 -7.96 -7.75 6.46
CA VAL A 238 -8.41 -8.24 5.14
C VAL A 238 -9.90 -8.63 5.19
N PRO A 239 -10.74 -8.12 4.27
CA PRO A 239 -12.17 -8.46 4.21
C PRO A 239 -12.42 -9.93 3.88
#